data_AF-A0A959GGT8-F1
#
_entry.id   AF-A0A959GGT8-F1
#
_cell.length_a   1.000
_cell.length_b   1.000
_cell.length_c   1.000
_cell.angle_alpha   90.00
_cell.angle_beta   90.00
_cell.angle_gamma   90.00
#
_symmetry.space_group_name_H-M   'P 1'
#
loop_
_entity.id
_entity.type
_entity.pdbx_description
1 polymer ?
#
loop_
_entity_poly.entity_id
_entity_poly.type
_entity_poly.pdbx_seq_one_letter_code
_entity_poly.pdbx_strand_id
1 'polypeptide(L)' 'QATFSLWENSQFMKQYAYQSPQHQEVIRRTRQLGWYKEELFARFHPYFAEGNWDGGGTPLDGYL' A
#
# COMPACT_ATOMS: atom_id res chain seq x y z
N GLN A 1 4.72 13.55 0.28
CA GLN A 1 5.26 12.17 0.19
C GLN A 1 4.12 11.25 -0.21
N ALA A 2 4.36 10.30 -1.11
CA ALA A 2 3.38 9.29 -1.49
C ALA A 2 4.05 7.92 -1.42
N THR A 3 3.35 6.94 -0.87
CA THR A 3 3.82 5.56 -0.77
C THR A 3 2.89 4.69 -1.58
N PHE A 4 3.46 3.89 -2.48
CA PHE A 4 2.74 2.84 -3.19
C PHE A 4 3.06 1.49 -2.57
N SER A 5 2.05 0.64 -2.48
CA SER A 5 2.19 -0.75 -2.06
C SER A 5 1.42 -1.62 -3.04
N LEU A 6 2.06 -2.68 -3.52
CA LEU A 6 1.45 -3.69 -4.36
C LEU A 6 1.12 -4.91 -3.49
N TRP A 7 -0.04 -5.51 -3.71
CA TRP A 7 -0.54 -6.63 -2.91
C TRP A 7 -1.07 -7.70 -3.85
N GLU A 8 -0.78 -8.96 -3.54
CA GLU A 8 -1.31 -10.10 -4.30
C GLU A 8 -2.84 -10.10 -4.35
N ASN A 9 -3.49 -9.68 -3.25
CA ASN A 9 -4.94 -9.53 -3.17
C ASN A 9 -5.37 -8.53 -2.09
N SER A 10 -6.65 -8.17 -2.12
CA SER A 10 -7.24 -7.20 -1.18
C SER A 10 -7.33 -7.70 0.26
N GLN A 11 -7.28 -9.02 0.49
CA GLN A 11 -7.34 -9.60 1.84
C GLN A 11 -6.04 -9.33 2.59
N PHE A 12 -4.88 -9.58 1.97
CA PHE A 12 -3.58 -9.29 2.58
C PHE A 12 -3.38 -7.80 2.86
N MET A 13 -3.81 -6.93 1.94
CA MET A 13 -3.81 -5.47 2.16
C MET A 13 -4.63 -5.08 3.40
N LYS A 14 -5.85 -5.62 3.56
CA LYS A 14 -6.71 -5.34 4.72
C LYS A 14 -6.12 -5.88 6.02
N GLN A 15 -5.52 -7.06 5.98
CA GLN A 15 -4.85 -7.65 7.12
C GLN A 15 -3.70 -6.76 7.61
N TYR A 16 -2.85 -6.28 6.70
CA TYR A 16 -1.80 -5.32 7.06
C TYR A 16 -2.36 -4.02 7.67
N ALA A 17 -3.37 -3.43 7.03
CA ALA A 17 -3.93 -2.14 7.45
C ALA A 17 -4.64 -2.21 8.81
N TYR A 18 -5.31 -3.31 9.15
CA TYR A 18 -6.20 -3.35 10.31
C TYR A 18 -5.83 -4.39 11.37
N GLN A 19 -5.04 -5.42 11.06
CA GLN A 19 -4.76 -6.51 12.00
C GLN A 19 -3.36 -6.40 12.64
N SER A 20 -2.49 -5.51 12.16
CA SER A 20 -1.21 -5.24 12.80
C SER A 20 -1.38 -4.25 13.98
N PRO A 21 -1.06 -4.65 15.23
CA PRO A 21 -1.11 -3.77 16.40
C PRO A 21 -0.23 -2.51 16.23
N GLN A 22 0.88 -2.65 15.51
CA GLN A 22 1.81 -1.57 15.23
C GLN A 22 1.19 -0.53 14.28
N HIS A 23 0.49 -0.98 13.23
CA HIS A 23 -0.15 -0.09 12.28
C HIS A 23 -1.32 0.69 12.92
N GLN A 24 -2.09 0.02 13.78
CA GLN A 24 -3.16 0.67 14.55
C GLN A 24 -2.64 1.80 15.44
N GLU A 25 -1.50 1.61 16.11
CA GLU A 25 -0.89 2.62 16.97
C GLU A 25 -0.41 3.84 16.16
N VAL A 26 0.13 3.63 14.96
CA VAL A 26 0.52 4.72 14.05
C VAL A 26 -0.72 5.51 13.61
N ILE A 27 -1.81 4.84 13.22
CA ILE A 27 -3.08 5.51 12.86
C ILE A 27 -3.59 6.35 14.04
N ARG A 28 -3.57 5.79 15.25
CA ARG A 28 -4.02 6.48 16.47
C ARG A 28 -3.20 7.74 16.73
N ARG A 29 -1.86 7.64 16.67
CA ARG A 29 -0.95 8.78 16.87
C ARG A 29 -1.10 9.85 15.80
N THR A 30 -1.24 9.44 14.54
CA THR A 30 -1.45 10.37 13.40
C THR A 30 -2.68 11.25 13.64
N ARG A 31 -3.79 10.66 14.10
CA ARG A 31 -5.02 11.39 14.44
C ARG A 31 -4.89 12.29 15.66
N GLN A 32 -4.21 11.83 16.71
CA GLN A 32 -4.06 12.58 17.96
C GLN A 32 -3.11 13.76 17.84
N LEU A 33 -2.05 13.62 17.04
CA LEU A 33 -1.00 14.62 16.92
C LEU A 33 -1.18 15.52 15.70
N GLY A 34 -2.22 15.30 14.88
CA GLY A 34 -2.53 16.11 13.70
C GLY A 34 -1.36 16.17 12.72
N TRP A 35 -0.64 15.05 12.54
CA TRP A 35 0.61 15.00 11.77
C TRP A 35 0.44 15.43 10.31
N TYR A 36 -0.76 15.28 9.75
CA TYR A 36 -1.07 15.66 8.38
C TYR A 36 -2.29 16.58 8.34
N LYS A 37 -2.20 17.65 7.53
CA LYS A 37 -3.35 18.50 7.21
C LYS A 37 -4.39 17.76 6.37
N GLU A 38 -3.93 16.86 5.48
CA GLU A 38 -4.76 16.09 4.56
C GLU A 38 -4.12 14.70 4.36
N GLU A 39 -4.96 13.65 4.28
CA GLU A 39 -4.55 12.28 3.97
C GLU A 39 -5.49 11.69 2.90
N LEU A 40 -4.93 10.94 1.95
CA LEU A 40 -5.71 10.28 0.90
C LEU A 40 -5.21 8.84 0.70
N PHE A 41 -6.16 7.91 0.76
CA PHE A 41 -5.93 6.50 0.43
C PHE A 41 -6.76 6.16 -0.81
N ALA A 42 -6.09 5.72 -1.87
CA ALA A 42 -6.72 5.24 -3.09
C ALA A 42 -6.27 3.82 -3.40
N ARG A 43 -7.17 3.04 -3.98
CA ARG A 43 -6.90 1.67 -4.42
C ARG A 43 -7.13 1.59 -5.91
N PHE A 44 -6.22 0.92 -6.60
CA PHE A 44 -6.25 0.74 -8.04
C PHE A 44 -6.10 -0.73 -8.37
N HIS A 45 -6.71 -1.15 -9.48
CA HIS A 45 -6.38 -2.41 -10.10
C HIS A 45 -5.32 -2.12 -11.18
N PRO A 46 -4.09 -2.66 -11.06
CA PRO A 46 -3.09 -2.51 -12.11
C PRO A 46 -3.63 -3.07 -13.42
N TYR A 47 -3.47 -2.34 -14.53
CA TYR A 47 -3.94 -2.79 -15.85
C TYR A 47 -2.77 -3.12 -16.80
N PHE A 48 -1.60 -2.57 -16.53
CA PHE A 48 -0.39 -2.75 -17.32
C PHE A 48 0.83 -2.34 -16.50
N ALA A 49 1.97 -2.97 -16.76
CA ALA A 49 3.28 -2.53 -16.31
C ALA A 49 4.31 -2.75 -17.41
N GLU A 50 5.29 -1.85 -17.48
CA GLU A 50 6.44 -1.93 -18.37
C GLU A 50 7.72 -1.56 -17.62
N GLY A 51 8.85 -2.07 -18.11
CA GLY A 51 10.18 -1.79 -17.55
C GLY A 51 10.86 -3.03 -16.96
N ASN A 52 11.96 -2.80 -16.25
CA ASN A 52 12.72 -3.82 -15.56
C ASN A 52 12.83 -3.46 -14.07
N TRP A 53 12.18 -4.28 -13.26
CA TRP A 53 12.35 -4.36 -11.83
C TRP A 53 13.53 -5.28 -11.50
N ASP A 54 14.01 -5.19 -10.26
CA ASP A 54 15.22 -5.89 -9.80
C ASP A 54 15.16 -7.40 -10.11
N GLY A 55 15.96 -7.85 -11.08
CA GLY A 55 15.93 -9.21 -11.63
C GLY A 55 15.41 -9.36 -13.07
N GLY A 56 14.92 -8.29 -13.69
CA GLY A 56 14.29 -8.27 -15.01
C GLY A 56 12.77 -8.48 -14.94
N GLY A 57 12.01 -7.80 -15.82
CA GLY A 57 10.55 -7.89 -15.86
C GLY A 57 9.84 -6.88 -14.95
N THR A 58 8.56 -7.07 -14.64
CA THR A 58 7.76 -6.15 -13.81
C THR A 58 7.22 -6.82 -12.55
N PRO A 59 6.87 -6.07 -11.49
CA PRO A 59 6.20 -6.64 -10.32
C PRO A 59 4.83 -7.26 -10.61
N LEU A 60 4.28 -7.07 -11.82
CA LEU A 60 3.02 -7.66 -12.26
C LEU A 60 3.20 -8.95 -13.06
N ASP A 61 4.43 -9.36 -13.35
CA ASP A 61 4.70 -10.57 -14.10
C ASP A 61 4.11 -11.77 -13.34
N GLY A 62 3.20 -12.51 -13.99
CA GLY A 62 2.47 -13.64 -13.39
C GLY A 62 1.17 -13.30 -12.67
N TYR A 63 0.79 -12.01 -12.59
CA TYR A 63 -0.48 -11.55 -12.00
C TYR A 63 -1.46 -10.93 -13.02
N LEU A 64 -0.95 -10.47 -14.17
CA LEU A 64 -1.73 -10.07 -15.36
C LEU A 64 -1.71 -11.20 -16.41
#